data_AF-A0A1X0P0T9-F1
#
_entry.id   AF-A0A1X0P0T9-F1
#
_cell.length_a   1.000
_cell.length_b   1.000
_cell.length_c   1.000
_cell.angle_alpha   90.00
_cell.angle_beta   90.00
_cell.angle_gamma   90.00
#
_symmetry.space_group_name_H-M   'P 1'
#
loop_
_entity.id
_entity.type
_entity.pdbx_description
1 polymer ?
#
loop_
_entity_poly.entity_id
_entity_poly.type
_entity_poly.pdbx_seq_one_letter_code
_entity_poly.pdbx_strand_id
1 'polypeptide(L)'
;MLRITVPWRKNPVIFKQGQGMFTHQLKRMLQKKAMHRYNWDPLPMYDPRKLVHSNRRIDPETWEERYDPHWDERAHLVPDQSFYHIPVPPEYRDAYWWRDLQARRVQCPIEWVSHRMYNKGDRQRYDFQDMSFRKKFEYSYEEVVKNAKEMRS
;
A
#
# COMPACT_ATOMS: atom_id res chain seq x y z
N MET A 1 19.59 2.25 -4.34
CA MET A 1 20.24 3.36 -3.63
C MET A 1 20.62 3.06 -2.16
N LEU A 2 19.85 2.28 -1.38
CA LEU A 2 20.17 1.96 0.03
C LEU A 2 21.50 1.22 0.28
N ARG A 3 21.96 0.42 -0.69
CA ARG A 3 23.22 -0.35 -0.59
C ARG A 3 24.47 0.53 -0.56
N ILE A 4 24.39 1.77 -1.02
CA ILE A 4 25.50 2.72 -1.01
C ILE A 4 25.44 3.55 0.27
N THR A 5 24.26 3.95 0.74
CA THR A 5 24.12 4.76 1.94
C THR A 5 24.51 4.03 3.24
N VAL A 6 24.29 2.71 3.33
CA VAL A 6 24.63 1.92 4.52
C VAL A 6 26.15 1.80 4.76
N PRO A 7 26.98 1.44 3.76
CA PRO A 7 28.44 1.52 3.87
C PRO A 7 28.93 2.93 4.21
N TRP A 8 28.36 3.97 3.59
CA TRP A 8 28.75 5.35 3.85
C TRP A 8 28.38 5.84 5.25
N ARG A 9 27.30 5.33 5.87
CA ARG A 9 26.94 5.62 7.27
C ARG A 9 27.78 4.86 8.28
N LYS A 10 28.25 3.65 7.97
CA LYS A 10 29.13 2.87 8.85
C LYS A 10 30.62 3.19 8.67
N ASN A 11 30.99 3.77 7.53
CA ASN A 11 32.33 4.29 7.24
C ASN A 11 32.87 5.26 8.30
N PRO A 12 32.12 6.30 8.71
CA PRO A 12 32.59 7.23 9.74
C PRO A 12 32.50 6.68 11.18
N VAL A 13 31.68 5.64 11.44
CA VAL A 13 31.41 5.18 12.83
C VAL A 13 32.38 4.07 13.29
N ILE A 14 32.81 3.14 12.43
CA ILE A 14 33.66 1.99 12.84
C ILE A 14 34.73 1.63 11.78
N PHE A 15 34.69 2.24 10.61
CA PHE A 15 35.50 1.83 9.47
C PHE A 15 36.79 2.67 9.44
N LYS A 16 37.82 2.21 10.16
CA LYS A 16 39.18 2.59 9.77
C LYS A 16 39.36 2.06 8.35
N GLN A 17 39.53 2.93 7.34
CA GLN A 17 39.73 2.51 5.94
C GLN A 17 41.07 1.77 5.78
N GLY A 18 41.17 0.55 6.29
CA GLY A 18 42.36 -0.29 6.26
C GLY A 18 42.05 -1.70 5.73
N GLN A 19 43.10 -2.49 5.55
CA GLN A 19 43.05 -3.88 5.09
C GLN A 19 42.64 -4.88 6.20
N GLY A 20 42.08 -4.40 7.31
CA GLY A 20 41.70 -5.25 8.44
C GLY A 20 40.58 -6.24 8.10
N MET A 21 40.61 -7.43 8.70
CA MET A 21 39.58 -8.45 8.47
C MET A 21 38.17 -7.97 8.84
N PHE A 22 38.04 -7.05 9.80
CA PHE A 22 36.77 -6.44 10.19
C PHE A 22 36.13 -5.63 9.05
N THR A 23 36.90 -4.80 8.35
CA THR A 23 36.38 -4.04 7.20
C THR A 23 36.04 -4.96 6.03
N HIS A 24 36.84 -6.01 5.81
CA HIS A 24 36.57 -7.03 4.80
C HIS A 24 35.26 -7.80 5.06
N GLN A 25 35.05 -8.24 6.30
CA GLN A 25 33.80 -8.91 6.71
C GLN A 25 32.60 -7.97 6.59
N LEU A 26 32.71 -6.72 7.05
CA LEU A 26 31.63 -5.75 6.94
C LEU A 26 31.27 -5.42 5.48
N LYS A 27 32.25 -5.28 4.58
CA LYS A 27 31.96 -5.07 3.14
C LYS A 27 31.02 -6.14 2.58
N ARG A 28 31.20 -7.41 2.98
CA ARG A 28 30.35 -8.52 2.56
C ARG A 28 29.00 -8.52 3.29
N MET A 29 29.00 -8.35 4.61
CA MET A 29 27.76 -8.38 5.40
C MET A 29 26.79 -7.26 5.02
N LEU A 30 27.30 -6.07 4.68
CA LEU A 30 26.48 -4.91 4.32
C LEU A 30 25.85 -5.00 2.92
N GLN A 31 26.21 -6.00 2.12
CA GLN A 31 25.52 -6.29 0.85
C GLN A 31 24.16 -6.98 1.05
N LYS A 32 23.93 -7.55 2.25
CA LYS A 32 22.64 -8.17 2.61
C LYS A 32 21.52 -7.14 2.45
N LYS A 33 20.48 -7.49 1.70
CA LYS A 33 19.30 -6.64 1.54
C LYS A 33 18.54 -6.60 2.86
N ALA A 34 18.21 -5.40 3.33
CA ALA A 34 17.30 -5.22 4.46
C ALA A 34 15.86 -5.55 4.02
N MET A 35 15.01 -5.89 4.99
CA MET A 35 13.58 -6.03 4.75
C MET A 35 13.01 -4.69 4.29
N HIS A 36 12.23 -4.72 3.21
CA HIS A 36 11.50 -3.55 2.71
C HIS A 36 10.03 -3.68 3.09
N ARG A 37 9.48 -2.62 3.67
CA ARG A 37 8.04 -2.44 3.89
C ARG A 37 7.70 -1.03 3.42
N TYR A 38 6.65 -0.90 2.61
CA TYR A 38 6.13 0.40 2.22
C TYR A 38 5.26 0.91 3.37
N ASN A 39 5.78 1.88 4.13
CA ASN A 39 5.04 2.53 5.20
C ASN A 39 4.35 3.76 4.60
N TRP A 40 3.05 3.89 4.82
CA TRP A 40 2.30 5.06 4.34
C TRP A 40 2.67 6.31 5.14
N ASP A 41 2.57 7.46 4.49
CA ASP A 41 2.88 8.72 5.15
C ASP A 41 1.84 8.97 6.25
N PRO A 42 2.26 9.34 7.48
CA PRO A 42 1.33 9.67 8.54
C PRO A 42 0.59 10.96 8.21
N LEU A 43 -0.63 11.10 8.73
CA LEU A 43 -1.47 12.29 8.57
C LEU A 43 -1.65 13.00 9.93
N PRO A 44 -0.64 13.74 10.42
CA PRO A 44 -0.70 14.35 11.74
C PRO A 44 -1.70 15.51 11.82
N MET A 45 -1.91 16.24 10.71
CA MET A 45 -2.83 17.38 10.66
C MET A 45 -4.29 16.94 10.70
N TYR A 46 -4.61 15.86 10.00
CA TYR A 46 -5.96 15.34 9.84
C TYR A 46 -5.94 13.87 10.24
N ASP A 47 -6.15 13.58 11.53
CA ASP A 47 -6.25 12.19 12.03
C ASP A 47 -7.65 11.64 11.67
N PRO A 48 -7.76 10.65 10.77
CA PRO A 48 -9.06 10.14 10.34
C PRO A 48 -9.89 9.60 11.50
N ARG A 49 -9.25 9.04 12.54
CA ARG A 49 -9.95 8.43 13.67
C ARG A 49 -10.69 9.44 14.53
N LYS A 50 -10.23 10.70 14.53
CA LYS A 50 -10.90 11.77 15.28
C LYS A 50 -12.22 12.18 14.64
N LEU A 51 -12.39 11.93 13.35
CA LEU A 51 -13.60 12.29 12.59
C LEU A 51 -14.72 11.26 12.71
N VAL A 52 -14.51 10.13 13.38
CA VAL A 52 -15.59 9.17 13.67
C VAL A 52 -16.72 9.82 14.46
N HIS A 53 -16.35 10.78 15.32
CA HIS A 53 -17.26 11.51 16.20
C HIS A 53 -17.80 12.82 15.58
N SER A 54 -17.40 13.16 14.36
CA SER A 54 -17.85 14.39 13.70
C SER A 54 -19.14 14.19 12.90
N ASN A 55 -19.91 15.26 12.75
CA ASN A 55 -21.19 15.27 12.03
C ASN A 55 -22.23 14.26 12.59
N ARG A 56 -22.21 14.05 13.91
CA ARG A 56 -23.17 13.19 14.64
C ARG A 56 -24.05 14.02 15.58
N ARG A 57 -25.27 13.55 15.81
CA ARG A 57 -26.18 14.15 16.79
C ARG A 57 -25.88 13.59 18.18
N ILE A 58 -26.00 14.44 19.20
CA ILE A 58 -25.87 14.04 20.59
C ILE A 58 -27.28 13.93 21.18
N ASP A 59 -27.52 12.85 21.92
CA ASP A 59 -28.74 12.69 22.70
C ASP A 59 -28.67 13.57 23.97
N PRO A 60 -29.61 14.50 24.17
CA PRO A 60 -29.58 15.40 25.34
C PRO A 60 -29.82 14.70 26.68
N GLU A 61 -30.35 13.48 26.69
CA GLU A 61 -30.61 12.72 27.92
C GLU A 61 -29.36 11.99 28.42
N THR A 62 -28.67 11.29 27.51
CA THR A 62 -27.50 10.46 27.81
C THR A 62 -26.17 11.18 27.62
N TRP A 63 -26.17 12.30 26.88
CA TRP A 63 -24.97 13.01 26.41
C TRP A 63 -24.04 12.15 25.54
N GLU A 64 -24.59 11.09 24.95
CA GLU A 64 -23.88 10.19 24.05
C GLU A 64 -24.24 10.46 22.58
N GLU A 65 -23.39 9.99 21.68
CA GLU A 65 -23.67 10.05 20.25
C GLU A 65 -24.84 9.14 19.90
N ARG A 66 -25.83 9.71 19.21
CA ARG A 66 -26.95 8.95 18.70
C ARG A 66 -26.51 8.17 17.47
N TYR A 67 -26.83 6.88 17.46
CA TYR A 67 -26.69 6.04 16.28
C TYR A 67 -27.48 6.61 15.10
N ASP A 68 -26.80 6.83 13.97
CA ASP A 68 -27.40 7.31 12.72
C ASP A 68 -27.04 6.34 11.58
N PRO A 69 -27.98 5.49 11.12
CA PRO A 69 -27.72 4.54 10.05
C PRO A 69 -27.39 5.23 8.71
N HIS A 70 -27.87 6.45 8.48
CA HIS A 70 -27.56 7.20 7.25
C HIS A 70 -26.14 7.76 7.27
N TRP A 71 -25.61 8.07 8.45
CA TRP A 71 -24.21 8.45 8.61
C TRP A 71 -23.31 7.25 8.29
N ASP A 72 -23.61 6.08 8.86
CA ASP A 72 -22.83 4.86 8.64
C ASP A 72 -22.82 4.42 7.17
N GLU A 73 -23.96 4.50 6.49
CA GLU A 73 -24.10 4.13 5.08
C GLU A 73 -23.30 5.06 4.15
N ARG A 74 -23.24 6.35 4.47
CA ARG A 74 -22.57 7.36 3.63
C ARG A 74 -21.10 7.57 3.97
N ALA A 75 -20.62 6.99 5.07
CA ALA A 75 -19.25 7.18 5.52
C ALA A 75 -18.24 6.70 4.46
N HIS A 76 -17.24 7.54 4.19
CA HIS A 76 -16.09 7.17 3.38
C HIS A 76 -15.11 6.37 4.23
N LEU A 77 -14.73 5.18 3.76
CA LEU A 77 -13.81 4.29 4.48
C LEU A 77 -12.36 4.60 4.09
N VAL A 78 -11.69 5.41 4.90
CA VAL A 78 -10.27 5.75 4.70
C VAL A 78 -9.40 4.56 5.06
N PRO A 79 -8.52 4.06 4.15
CA PRO A 79 -7.68 2.91 4.43
C PRO A 79 -6.50 3.25 5.36
N ASP A 80 -6.17 2.31 6.26
CA ASP A 80 -5.01 2.42 7.14
C ASP A 80 -4.31 1.07 7.36
N GLN A 81 -2.98 1.08 7.51
CA GLN A 81 -2.19 -0.15 7.69
C GLN A 81 -2.39 -0.80 9.07
N SER A 82 -2.73 0.00 10.09
CA SER A 82 -2.89 -0.46 11.47
C SER A 82 -4.37 -0.72 11.81
N PHE A 83 -5.27 0.12 11.29
CA PHE A 83 -6.70 0.08 11.61
C PHE A 83 -7.57 -0.54 10.52
N TYR A 84 -6.98 -1.04 9.42
CA TYR A 84 -7.64 -1.58 8.23
C TYR A 84 -8.45 -0.53 7.45
N HIS A 85 -9.51 0.04 8.04
CA HIS A 85 -10.22 1.20 7.52
C HIS A 85 -10.87 2.01 8.65
N ILE A 86 -11.08 3.31 8.42
CA ILE A 86 -11.67 4.22 9.38
C ILE A 86 -12.84 4.96 8.70
N PRO A 87 -14.07 4.92 9.26
CA PRO A 87 -15.19 5.67 8.71
C PRO A 87 -15.03 7.16 8.97
N VAL A 88 -15.14 7.95 7.91
CA VAL A 88 -15.05 9.41 7.95
C VAL A 88 -16.25 10.00 7.20
N PRO A 89 -16.86 11.10 7.66
CA PRO A 89 -17.93 11.75 6.91
C PRO A 89 -17.45 12.15 5.51
N PRO A 90 -18.29 11.96 4.47
CA PRO A 90 -17.90 12.17 3.08
C PRO A 90 -17.48 13.61 2.77
N GLU A 91 -17.87 14.58 3.59
CA GLU A 91 -17.46 15.99 3.49
C GLU A 91 -15.96 16.20 3.70
N TYR A 92 -15.28 15.31 4.43
CA TYR A 92 -13.85 15.42 4.74
C TYR A 92 -12.97 14.43 3.96
N ARG A 93 -13.55 13.65 3.04
CA ARG A 93 -12.83 12.60 2.29
C ARG A 93 -11.72 13.16 1.42
N ASP A 94 -11.89 14.40 0.96
CA ASP A 94 -10.98 15.09 0.07
C ASP A 94 -9.59 15.21 0.69
N ALA A 95 -9.46 15.49 1.98
CA ALA A 95 -8.17 15.54 2.68
C ALA A 95 -7.38 14.20 2.63
N TYR A 96 -8.05 13.08 2.36
CA TYR A 96 -7.48 11.73 2.38
C TYR A 96 -7.23 11.14 0.98
N TRP A 97 -7.38 11.93 -0.09
CA TRP A 97 -7.21 11.47 -1.48
C TRP A 97 -5.85 10.76 -1.73
N TRP A 98 -4.77 11.28 -1.15
CA TRP A 98 -3.43 10.70 -1.31
C TRP A 98 -3.30 9.35 -0.61
N ARG A 99 -3.98 9.20 0.55
CA ARG A 99 -4.02 7.94 1.27
C ARG A 99 -4.73 6.87 0.46
N ASP A 100 -5.81 7.22 -0.22
CA ASP A 100 -6.51 6.30 -1.12
C ASP A 100 -5.59 5.84 -2.27
N LEU A 101 -4.82 6.74 -2.86
CA LEU A 101 -3.83 6.38 -3.89
C LEU A 101 -2.72 5.48 -3.34
N GLN A 102 -2.19 5.78 -2.15
CA GLN A 102 -1.17 4.95 -1.50
C GLN A 102 -1.67 3.54 -1.20
N ALA A 103 -2.94 3.41 -0.80
CA ALA A 103 -3.55 2.12 -0.53
C ALA A 103 -3.86 1.31 -1.79
N ARG A 104 -4.30 1.98 -2.86
CA ARG A 104 -4.59 1.33 -4.16
C ARG A 104 -3.32 0.89 -4.90
N ARG A 105 -2.24 1.65 -4.74
CA ARG A 105 -0.92 1.33 -5.30
C ARG A 105 -0.39 0.01 -4.75
N VAL A 106 0.40 -0.71 -5.55
CA VAL A 106 1.14 -1.87 -5.07
C VAL A 106 2.14 -1.49 -3.97
N GLN A 107 2.19 -2.24 -2.87
CA GLN A 107 3.02 -1.95 -1.69
C GLN A 107 4.50 -2.34 -1.89
N CYS A 108 5.02 -2.16 -3.09
CA CYS A 108 6.41 -2.42 -3.47
C CYS A 108 6.93 -1.36 -4.47
N PRO A 109 8.25 -1.20 -4.61
CA PRO A 109 8.82 -0.37 -5.66
C PRO A 109 8.39 -0.89 -7.04
N ILE A 110 8.01 0.02 -7.94
CA ILE A 110 7.51 -0.32 -9.29
C ILE A 110 8.56 -1.10 -10.08
N GLU A 111 9.84 -0.74 -9.92
CA GLU A 111 10.96 -1.41 -10.58
C GLU A 111 10.98 -2.94 -10.32
N TRP A 112 10.45 -3.42 -9.19
CA TRP A 112 10.43 -4.85 -8.88
C TRP A 112 9.38 -5.61 -9.68
N VAL A 113 8.32 -4.93 -10.12
CA VAL A 113 7.20 -5.50 -10.87
C VAL A 113 7.08 -4.94 -12.30
N SER A 114 8.00 -4.06 -12.69
CA SER A 114 8.00 -3.36 -13.99
C SER A 114 8.06 -4.32 -15.18
N HIS A 115 8.64 -5.51 -14.99
CA HIS A 115 8.66 -6.58 -16.00
C HIS A 115 7.26 -6.96 -16.52
N ARG A 116 6.20 -6.74 -15.72
CA ARG A 116 4.80 -6.93 -16.12
C ARG A 116 4.31 -5.92 -17.16
N MET A 117 4.90 -4.73 -17.22
CA MET A 117 4.52 -3.69 -18.19
C MET A 117 5.23 -3.87 -19.54
N TYR A 118 6.39 -4.51 -19.56
CA TYR A 118 7.22 -4.53 -20.78
C TYR A 118 6.83 -5.65 -21.75
N ASN A 119 6.26 -6.75 -21.27
CA ASN A 119 5.83 -7.85 -22.13
C ASN A 119 4.37 -7.64 -22.61
N LYS A 120 4.01 -8.20 -23.77
CA LYS A 120 2.65 -8.04 -24.34
C LYS A 120 1.59 -8.84 -23.56
N GLY A 121 1.94 -10.04 -23.10
CA GLY A 121 1.01 -10.93 -22.41
C GLY A 121 0.50 -10.36 -21.09
N ASP A 122 1.40 -9.94 -20.21
CA ASP A 122 1.06 -9.34 -18.92
C ASP A 122 0.38 -7.98 -19.11
N ARG A 123 0.76 -7.18 -20.13
CA ARG A 123 0.03 -5.94 -20.44
C ARG A 123 -1.47 -6.14 -20.70
N GLN A 124 -1.84 -7.29 -21.25
CA GLN A 124 -3.25 -7.63 -21.49
C GLN A 124 -3.89 -8.25 -20.23
N ARG A 125 -3.14 -9.04 -19.48
CA ARG A 125 -3.64 -9.84 -18.33
C ARG A 125 -3.59 -9.11 -16.99
N TYR A 126 -2.83 -8.04 -16.84
CA TYR A 126 -2.71 -7.27 -15.61
C TYR A 126 -3.43 -5.92 -15.72
N ASP A 127 -3.86 -5.42 -14.56
CA ASP A 127 -4.40 -4.08 -14.37
C ASP A 127 -3.29 -3.13 -13.87
N PHE A 128 -3.24 -1.94 -14.46
CA PHE A 128 -2.28 -0.89 -14.13
C PHE A 128 -2.92 0.36 -13.52
N GLN A 129 -4.23 0.30 -13.21
CA GLN A 129 -4.93 1.38 -12.51
C GLN A 129 -4.23 1.70 -11.19
N ASP A 130 -4.01 2.99 -10.94
CA ASP A 130 -3.37 3.55 -9.74
C ASP A 130 -2.04 2.87 -9.37
N MET A 131 -1.31 2.33 -10.37
CA MET A 131 -0.09 1.56 -10.17
C MET A 131 -0.27 0.32 -9.27
N SER A 132 -1.41 -0.38 -9.38
CA SER A 132 -1.75 -1.55 -8.54
C SER A 132 -1.18 -2.89 -9.02
N PHE A 133 -0.89 -3.07 -10.31
CA PHE A 133 -0.29 -4.29 -10.90
C PHE A 133 -0.99 -5.59 -10.51
N ARG A 134 -2.33 -5.56 -10.42
CA ARG A 134 -3.14 -6.72 -10.03
C ARG A 134 -3.47 -7.55 -11.25
N LYS A 135 -3.28 -8.88 -11.19
CA LYS A 135 -3.66 -9.76 -12.29
C LYS A 135 -5.19 -9.71 -12.44
N LYS A 136 -5.68 -9.47 -13.66
CA LYS A 136 -7.09 -9.60 -14.00
C LYS A 136 -7.48 -11.08 -13.98
N PHE A 137 -8.78 -11.34 -13.99
CA PHE A 137 -9.29 -12.70 -14.14
C PHE A 137 -8.80 -13.31 -15.47
N GLU A 138 -8.45 -14.59 -15.42
CA GLU A 138 -8.05 -15.39 -16.58
C GLU A 138 -8.68 -16.76 -16.40
N TYR A 139 -9.51 -17.18 -17.37
CA TYR A 139 -10.10 -18.52 -17.37
C TYR A 139 -9.00 -19.59 -17.38
N SER A 140 -9.27 -20.69 -16.68
CA SER A 140 -8.45 -21.89 -16.83
C SER A 140 -8.60 -22.47 -18.24
N TYR A 141 -7.62 -23.25 -18.68
CA TYR A 141 -7.69 -23.91 -19.98
C TYR A 141 -8.92 -24.82 -20.12
N GLU A 142 -9.28 -25.53 -19.05
CA GLU A 142 -10.45 -26.42 -19.03
C GLU A 142 -11.76 -25.65 -19.23
N GLU A 143 -11.92 -24.50 -18.57
CA GLU A 143 -13.09 -23.62 -18.75
C GLU A 143 -13.15 -23.07 -20.18
N VAL A 144 -12.01 -22.66 -20.76
CA VAL A 144 -11.98 -22.17 -22.14
C VAL A 144 -12.40 -23.26 -23.12
N VAL A 145 -11.88 -24.48 -22.96
CA VAL A 145 -12.23 -25.63 -23.81
C VAL A 145 -13.70 -26.01 -23.65
N LYS A 146 -14.21 -26.00 -22.42
CA LYS A 146 -15.62 -26.27 -22.14
C LYS A 146 -16.52 -25.22 -22.81
N ASN A 147 -16.22 -23.93 -22.63
CA ASN A 147 -16.99 -22.83 -23.22
C ASN A 147 -16.96 -22.90 -24.75
N ALA A 148 -15.81 -23.21 -25.36
CA ALA A 148 -15.72 -23.38 -26.81
C ALA A 148 -16.59 -24.54 -27.32
N LYS A 149 -16.57 -25.68 -26.62
CA LYS A 149 -17.44 -26.84 -26.94
C LYS A 149 -18.93 -26.51 -26.81
N GLU A 150 -19.30 -25.72 -25.80
CA GLU A 150 -20.68 -25.27 -25.59
C GLU A 150 -21.14 -24.30 -26.67
N MET A 151 -20.25 -23.42 -27.14
CA MET A 151 -20.53 -22.44 -28.20
C MET A 151 -20.57 -23.04 -29.62
N ARG A 152 -20.20 -24.32 -29.79
CA ARG A 152 -20.26 -25.07 -31.07
C ARG A 152 -19.41 -24.47 -32.21
N SER A 153 -18.27 -23.87 -31.86
CA SER A 153 -17.29 -23.30 -32.81
C SER A 153 -15.94 -24.00 -32.76
#